data_AF-A0A653J2I4-F1
#
_entry.id   AF-A0A653J2I4-F1
#
_cell.length_a   1.000
_cell.length_b   1.000
_cell.length_c   1.000
_cell.angle_alpha   90.00
_cell.angle_beta   90.00
_cell.angle_gamma   90.00
#
_symmetry.space_group_name_H-M   'P 1'
#
loop_
_entity.id
_entity.type
_entity.pdbx_description
1 polymer ?
#
loop_
_entity_poly.entity_id
_entity_poly.type
_entity_poly.pdbx_seq_one_letter_code
_entity_poly.pdbx_strand_id
1 'polypeptide(L)'
;MTETARTRLLLLFTQAQMRWQSAGGDHTNMTTVRGQRPKWRSIVLRSIALLGAPLLLYVLGKLLIEYLPRLTPAPCALTDEVTTTAHGILVVLLIAGFWLQRRAWRDASASYSIAAMLIPLLAWLVLDWTGDREADRERQCVTRPLTEAVKVCGANPAHYRLGKSRYGTDTLTLTAPGTTDQAWSCLGRWSEHNGSLSIEVDESVYREYRRTRSKTDKAN
;
A
#
# COMPACT_ATOMS: atom_id res chain seq x y z
N MET A 1 9.30 -36.55 18.15
CA MET A 1 8.37 -36.65 17.01
C MET A 1 9.09 -37.34 15.88
N THR A 2 8.74 -38.59 15.64
CA THR A 2 9.61 -39.66 15.14
C THR A 2 9.40 -39.94 13.66
N GLU A 3 10.49 -40.29 12.97
CA GLU A 3 10.58 -40.61 11.52
C GLU A 3 9.57 -41.64 11.00
N THR A 4 8.94 -42.40 11.90
CA THR A 4 7.93 -43.41 11.61
C THR A 4 6.63 -42.86 10.98
N ALA A 5 6.31 -41.58 11.15
CA ALA A 5 5.15 -40.96 10.52
C ALA A 5 5.38 -40.61 9.03
N ARG A 6 6.63 -40.28 8.64
CA ARG A 6 6.96 -39.91 7.26
C ARG A 6 7.02 -41.12 6.33
N THR A 7 7.50 -42.26 6.81
CA THR A 7 7.57 -43.50 6.02
C THR A 7 6.19 -44.11 5.74
N ARG A 8 5.23 -43.99 6.67
CA ARG A 8 3.84 -44.44 6.44
C ARG A 8 3.11 -43.60 5.39
N LEU A 9 3.41 -42.31 5.30
CA LEU A 9 2.77 -41.41 4.32
C LEU A 9 3.31 -41.60 2.91
N LEU A 10 4.59 -41.93 2.77
CA LEU A 10 5.21 -42.28 1.48
C LEU A 10 4.72 -43.65 0.95
N LEU A 11 4.54 -44.64 1.83
CA LEU A 11 4.00 -45.95 1.43
C LEU A 11 2.56 -45.88 0.92
N LEU A 12 1.73 -45.03 1.53
CA LEU A 12 0.35 -44.80 1.08
C LEU A 12 0.30 -44.09 -0.29
N PHE A 13 1.23 -43.19 -0.57
CA PHE A 13 1.33 -42.52 -1.88
C PHE A 13 1.76 -43.48 -2.99
N THR A 14 2.69 -44.39 -2.72
CA THR A 14 3.13 -45.39 -3.71
C THR A 14 2.08 -46.45 -4.02
N GLN A 15 1.28 -46.88 -3.03
CA GLN A 15 0.17 -47.81 -3.29
C GLN A 15 -0.99 -47.16 -4.07
N ALA A 16 -1.23 -45.86 -3.87
CA ALA A 16 -2.21 -45.12 -4.65
C ALA A 16 -1.80 -44.96 -6.12
N GLN A 17 -0.50 -44.80 -6.43
CA GLN A 17 -0.02 -44.72 -7.81
C GLN A 17 -0.09 -46.04 -8.56
N MET A 18 0.18 -47.19 -7.92
CA MET A 18 0.10 -48.49 -8.60
C MET A 18 -1.33 -48.91 -8.95
N ARG A 19 -2.32 -48.60 -8.11
CA ARG A 19 -3.74 -48.86 -8.43
C ARG A 19 -4.27 -48.02 -9.60
N TRP A 20 -3.63 -46.89 -9.89
CA TRP A 20 -4.02 -46.05 -11.02
C TRP A 20 -3.48 -46.57 -12.37
N GLN A 21 -2.41 -47.36 -12.36
CA GLN A 21 -1.85 -47.95 -13.58
C GLN A 21 -2.51 -49.29 -13.96
N SER A 22 -3.07 -50.04 -13.01
CA SER A 22 -3.68 -51.35 -13.32
C SER A 22 -5.13 -51.28 -13.81
N ALA A 23 -5.74 -50.09 -13.86
CA ALA A 23 -7.09 -49.89 -14.43
C ALA A 23 -7.06 -49.58 -15.94
N GLY A 24 -5.88 -49.68 -16.58
CA GLY A 24 -5.65 -49.32 -17.99
C GLY A 24 -5.58 -50.49 -18.96
N GLY A 25 -6.22 -51.63 -18.67
CA GLY A 25 -6.16 -52.80 -19.53
C GLY A 25 -7.44 -53.62 -19.49
N ASP A 26 -8.46 -53.18 -20.21
CA ASP A 26 -9.35 -54.08 -20.93
C ASP A 26 -10.00 -53.37 -22.12
N HIS A 27 -9.75 -53.93 -23.29
CA HIS A 27 -10.29 -53.49 -24.57
C HIS A 27 -11.77 -53.87 -24.65
N THR A 28 -12.65 -52.88 -24.56
CA THR A 28 -13.94 -52.91 -25.26
C THR A 28 -14.04 -51.70 -26.16
N ASN A 29 -14.17 -51.98 -27.45
CA ASN A 29 -14.54 -51.05 -28.50
C ASN A 29 -15.70 -50.17 -28.06
N MET A 30 -15.37 -48.98 -27.59
CA MET A 30 -16.27 -47.85 -27.59
C MET A 30 -15.38 -46.69 -27.99
N THR A 31 -15.72 -46.08 -29.12
CA THR A 31 -15.17 -44.83 -29.61
C THR A 31 -15.23 -43.80 -28.49
N THR A 32 -14.20 -43.76 -27.64
CA THR A 32 -13.94 -42.64 -26.76
C THR A 32 -13.59 -41.49 -27.67
N VAL A 33 -14.65 -40.76 -28.04
CA VAL A 33 -14.61 -39.35 -28.40
C VAL A 33 -13.73 -38.71 -27.34
N ARG A 34 -12.44 -38.58 -27.67
CA ARG A 34 -11.42 -37.97 -26.84
C ARG A 34 -11.96 -36.59 -26.54
N GLY A 35 -12.55 -36.44 -25.35
CA GLY A 35 -13.45 -35.34 -24.99
C GLY A 35 -12.84 -34.03 -25.42
N GLN A 36 -13.28 -33.57 -26.58
CA GLN A 36 -12.79 -32.37 -27.22
C GLN A 36 -13.33 -31.27 -26.31
N ARG A 37 -12.51 -30.84 -25.33
CA ARG A 37 -12.90 -29.80 -24.39
C ARG A 37 -13.49 -28.68 -25.24
N PRO A 38 -14.74 -28.29 -25.01
CA PRO A 38 -15.44 -27.49 -25.99
C PRO A 38 -14.65 -26.22 -26.27
N LYS A 39 -14.29 -25.97 -27.55
CA LYS A 39 -13.49 -24.79 -27.93
C LYS A 39 -14.11 -23.49 -27.36
N TRP A 40 -15.44 -23.45 -27.22
CA TRP A 40 -16.18 -22.35 -26.61
C TRP A 40 -15.75 -22.04 -25.16
N ARG A 41 -15.40 -23.04 -24.34
CA ARG A 41 -14.91 -22.79 -22.96
C ARG A 41 -13.62 -21.97 -22.94
N SER A 42 -12.67 -22.27 -23.84
CA SER A 42 -11.43 -21.49 -23.94
C SER A 42 -11.66 -20.06 -24.43
N ILE A 43 -12.65 -19.88 -25.32
CA ILE A 43 -13.04 -18.56 -25.82
C ILE A 43 -13.67 -17.75 -24.68
N VAL A 44 -14.62 -18.32 -23.96
CA VAL A 44 -15.28 -17.67 -22.79
C VAL A 44 -14.24 -17.30 -21.73
N LEU A 45 -13.31 -18.20 -21.38
CA LEU A 45 -12.28 -17.91 -20.37
C LEU A 45 -11.31 -16.80 -20.80
N ARG A 46 -10.98 -16.73 -22.09
CA ARG A 46 -10.16 -15.65 -22.66
C ARG A 46 -10.91 -14.32 -22.67
N SER A 47 -12.21 -14.34 -22.99
CA SER A 47 -13.07 -13.15 -22.91
C SER A 47 -13.20 -12.63 -21.48
N ILE A 48 -13.37 -13.51 -20.49
CA ILE A 48 -13.38 -13.14 -19.07
C ILE A 48 -12.02 -12.55 -18.66
N ALA A 49 -10.91 -13.15 -19.08
CA ALA A 49 -9.59 -12.59 -18.82
C ALA A 49 -9.45 -11.20 -19.46
N LEU A 50 -9.94 -10.98 -20.69
CA LEU A 50 -9.91 -9.67 -21.34
C LEU A 50 -10.65 -8.57 -20.55
N LEU A 51 -11.64 -8.91 -19.73
CA LEU A 51 -12.32 -7.98 -18.83
C LEU A 51 -11.48 -7.62 -17.59
N GLY A 52 -10.52 -8.46 -17.18
CA GLY A 52 -9.60 -8.16 -16.08
C GLY A 52 -8.60 -7.05 -16.41
N ALA A 53 -8.18 -6.94 -17.68
CA ALA A 53 -7.24 -5.90 -18.14
C ALA A 53 -7.74 -4.45 -17.96
N PRO A 54 -8.96 -4.07 -18.41
CA PRO A 54 -9.49 -2.72 -18.19
C PRO A 54 -9.73 -2.44 -16.71
N LEU A 55 -10.09 -3.45 -15.90
CA LEU A 55 -10.24 -3.30 -14.46
C LEU A 55 -8.91 -2.97 -13.78
N LEU A 56 -7.83 -3.67 -14.18
CA LEU A 56 -6.48 -3.42 -13.66
C LEU A 56 -5.93 -2.06 -14.11
N LEU A 57 -6.22 -1.65 -15.35
CA LEU A 57 -5.94 -0.31 -15.87
C LEU A 57 -6.70 0.79 -15.10
N TYR A 58 -7.97 0.56 -14.78
CA TYR A 58 -8.78 1.49 -14.00
C TYR A 58 -8.19 1.68 -12.59
N VAL A 59 -7.84 0.59 -11.90
CA VAL A 59 -7.20 0.64 -10.58
C VAL A 59 -5.85 1.36 -10.65
N LEU A 60 -5.05 1.09 -11.68
CA LEU A 60 -3.77 1.78 -11.90
C LEU A 60 -3.98 3.28 -12.17
N GLY A 61 -5.00 3.65 -12.93
CA GLY A 61 -5.37 5.03 -13.19
C GLY A 61 -5.81 5.77 -11.92
N LYS A 62 -6.67 5.13 -11.10
CA LYS A 62 -7.05 5.61 -9.76
C LYS A 62 -5.82 5.85 -8.88
N LEU A 63 -4.90 4.89 -8.84
CA LEU A 63 -3.64 5.02 -8.10
C LEU A 63 -2.81 6.22 -8.59
N LEU A 64 -2.68 6.41 -9.91
CA LEU A 64 -1.91 7.51 -10.49
C LEU A 64 -2.54 8.90 -10.28
N ILE A 65 -3.86 9.01 -10.40
CA ILE A 65 -4.56 10.31 -10.40
C ILE A 65 -4.95 10.72 -8.98
N GLU A 66 -5.52 9.82 -8.20
CA GLU A 66 -6.07 10.16 -6.88
C GLU A 66 -5.04 9.94 -5.77
N TYR A 67 -4.19 8.94 -5.92
CA TYR A 67 -3.37 8.45 -4.82
C TYR A 67 -1.93 8.98 -4.85
N LEU A 68 -1.30 9.03 -6.02
CA LEU A 68 0.06 9.53 -6.18
C LEU A 68 0.27 10.98 -5.70
N PRO A 69 -0.68 11.92 -5.89
CA PRO A 69 -0.60 13.25 -5.28
C PRO A 69 -0.74 13.23 -3.75
N ARG A 70 -1.47 12.25 -3.20
CA ARG A 70 -1.68 12.02 -1.76
C ARG A 70 -0.58 11.22 -1.07
N LEU A 71 0.43 10.73 -1.82
CA LEU A 71 1.68 10.24 -1.24
C LEU A 71 2.49 11.35 -0.56
N THR A 72 2.10 12.61 -0.76
CA THR A 72 2.55 13.68 0.12
C THR A 72 2.06 13.37 1.53
N PRO A 73 2.95 13.37 2.54
CA PRO A 73 2.58 12.81 3.85
C PRO A 73 1.35 13.55 4.42
N ALA A 74 0.51 12.84 5.18
CA ALA A 74 -0.69 13.40 5.81
C ALA A 74 -0.34 14.53 6.77
N PRO A 75 -1.19 15.58 6.91
CA PRO A 75 -0.82 16.89 7.44
C PRO A 75 -0.22 16.91 8.84
N CYS A 76 -0.32 15.82 9.63
CA CYS A 76 0.21 15.80 10.99
C CYS A 76 0.70 14.45 11.52
N ALA A 77 0.92 13.46 10.66
CA ALA A 77 1.32 12.14 11.10
C ALA A 77 2.71 11.79 10.60
N LEU A 78 3.54 11.25 11.49
CA LEU A 78 4.56 10.29 11.06
C LEU A 78 3.84 9.20 10.27
N THR A 79 4.41 8.81 9.14
CA THR A 79 3.93 7.70 8.31
C THR A 79 3.59 6.51 9.21
N ASP A 80 2.32 6.11 9.22
CA ASP A 80 1.86 4.97 10.00
C ASP A 80 2.27 3.69 9.28
N GLU A 81 2.87 2.78 10.03
CA GLU A 81 3.31 1.48 9.53
C GLU A 81 2.16 0.74 8.85
N VAL A 82 0.92 0.93 9.30
CA VAL A 82 -0.27 0.30 8.73
C VAL A 82 -0.55 0.81 7.31
N THR A 83 -0.53 2.14 7.08
CA THR A 83 -0.70 2.67 5.72
C THR A 83 0.47 2.25 4.85
N THR A 84 1.72 2.38 5.30
CA THR A 84 2.89 1.95 4.51
C THR A 84 2.81 0.47 4.12
N THR A 85 2.37 -0.40 5.03
CA THR A 85 2.18 -1.84 4.76
C THR A 85 1.08 -2.05 3.72
N ALA A 86 -0.05 -1.33 3.83
CA ALA A 86 -1.14 -1.41 2.85
C ALA A 86 -0.69 -1.00 1.43
N HIS A 87 0.15 0.02 1.31
CA HIS A 87 0.78 0.39 0.03
C HIS A 87 1.67 -0.73 -0.52
N GLY A 88 2.47 -1.36 0.35
CA GLY A 88 3.28 -2.53 -0.02
C GLY A 88 2.41 -3.67 -0.56
N ILE A 89 1.31 -3.99 0.12
CA ILE A 89 0.34 -5.00 -0.31
C ILE A 89 -0.26 -4.64 -1.67
N LEU A 90 -0.61 -3.37 -1.89
CA LEU A 90 -1.19 -2.91 -3.15
C LEU A 90 -0.24 -3.12 -4.33
N VAL A 91 1.05 -2.78 -4.17
CA VAL A 91 2.08 -3.01 -5.21
C VAL A 91 2.21 -4.50 -5.52
N VAL A 92 2.24 -5.36 -4.49
CA VAL A 92 2.29 -6.82 -4.65
C VAL A 92 1.05 -7.34 -5.39
N LEU A 93 -0.14 -6.84 -5.05
CA LEU A 93 -1.39 -7.19 -5.74
C LEU A 93 -1.34 -6.80 -7.22
N LEU A 94 -0.89 -5.59 -7.56
CA LEU A 94 -0.80 -5.16 -8.96
C LEU A 94 0.16 -6.05 -9.77
N ILE A 95 1.32 -6.38 -9.21
CA ILE A 95 2.30 -7.28 -9.85
C ILE A 95 1.71 -8.68 -10.04
N ALA A 96 1.06 -9.22 -9.00
CA ALA A 96 0.41 -10.52 -9.05
C ALA A 96 -0.72 -10.55 -10.07
N GLY A 97 -1.53 -9.49 -10.14
CA GLY A 97 -2.63 -9.34 -11.09
C GLY A 97 -2.13 -9.32 -12.53
N PHE A 98 -1.09 -8.53 -12.82
CA PHE A 98 -0.45 -8.51 -14.13
C PHE A 98 0.11 -9.88 -14.52
N TRP A 99 0.77 -10.57 -13.59
CA TRP A 99 1.33 -11.90 -13.82
C TRP A 99 0.23 -12.94 -14.10
N LEU A 100 -0.84 -12.96 -13.29
CA LEU A 100 -1.99 -13.85 -13.46
C LEU A 100 -2.73 -13.58 -14.77
N GLN A 101 -2.91 -12.32 -15.13
CA GLN A 101 -3.50 -11.90 -16.39
C GLN A 101 -2.71 -12.45 -17.59
N ARG A 102 -1.37 -12.30 -17.55
CA ARG A 102 -0.48 -12.86 -18.57
C ARG A 102 -0.56 -14.39 -18.62
N ARG A 103 -0.71 -15.06 -17.46
CA ARG A 103 -0.85 -16.52 -17.38
C ARG A 103 -2.18 -16.99 -17.93
N ALA A 104 -3.29 -16.31 -17.63
CA ALA A 104 -4.63 -16.62 -18.13
C ALA A 104 -4.74 -16.52 -19.66
N TRP A 105 -3.96 -15.63 -20.29
CA TRP A 105 -3.87 -15.55 -21.75
C TRP A 105 -3.15 -16.74 -22.38
N ARG A 106 -2.10 -17.26 -21.72
CA ARG A 106 -1.35 -18.43 -22.19
C ARG A 106 -2.11 -19.72 -21.94
N ASP A 107 -2.59 -19.88 -20.71
CA ASP A 107 -3.23 -21.09 -20.22
C ASP A 107 -4.70 -20.76 -19.93
N ALA A 108 -5.61 -21.30 -20.75
CA ALA A 108 -7.07 -21.13 -20.57
C ALA A 108 -7.59 -21.95 -19.39
N SER A 109 -7.08 -21.68 -18.19
CA SER A 109 -7.52 -22.27 -16.93
C SER A 109 -8.50 -21.33 -16.23
N ALA A 110 -9.58 -21.91 -15.71
CA ALA A 110 -10.59 -21.15 -14.97
C ALA A 110 -10.01 -20.52 -13.69
N SER A 111 -9.07 -21.19 -13.02
CA SER A 111 -8.43 -20.68 -11.81
C SER A 111 -7.65 -19.38 -12.08
N TYR A 112 -6.88 -19.30 -13.17
CA TYR A 112 -6.16 -18.07 -13.51
C TYR A 112 -7.13 -16.94 -13.91
N SER A 113 -8.18 -17.24 -14.68
CA SER A 113 -9.19 -16.23 -15.05
C SER A 113 -9.93 -15.67 -13.83
N ILE A 114 -10.32 -16.52 -12.87
CA ILE A 114 -10.98 -16.08 -11.64
C ILE A 114 -10.03 -15.26 -10.78
N ALA A 115 -8.79 -15.72 -10.58
CA ALA A 115 -7.80 -15.00 -9.79
C ALA A 115 -7.47 -13.63 -10.39
N ALA A 116 -7.34 -13.54 -11.72
CA ALA A 116 -7.09 -12.28 -12.42
C ALA A 116 -8.23 -11.24 -12.27
N MET A 117 -9.47 -11.69 -12.05
CA MET A 117 -10.62 -10.81 -11.74
C MET A 117 -10.67 -10.39 -10.26
N LEU A 118 -10.28 -11.29 -9.35
CA LEU A 118 -10.30 -11.02 -7.91
C LEU A 118 -9.22 -10.03 -7.47
N ILE A 119 -8.05 -10.04 -8.11
CA ILE A 119 -6.94 -9.18 -7.71
C ILE A 119 -7.27 -7.69 -7.82
N PRO A 120 -7.80 -7.16 -8.95
CA PRO A 120 -8.17 -5.74 -9.02
C PRO A 120 -9.27 -5.37 -8.03
N LEU A 121 -10.21 -6.27 -7.74
CA LEU A 121 -11.24 -6.05 -6.72
C LEU A 121 -10.61 -5.89 -5.33
N LEU A 122 -9.66 -6.76 -4.96
CA LEU A 122 -8.92 -6.65 -3.71
C LEU A 122 -8.09 -5.36 -3.66
N ALA A 123 -7.40 -5.02 -4.75
CA ALA A 123 -6.61 -3.80 -4.84
C ALA A 123 -7.49 -2.54 -4.68
N TRP A 124 -8.69 -2.55 -5.27
CA TRP A 124 -9.67 -1.48 -5.10
C TRP A 124 -10.15 -1.37 -3.65
N LEU A 125 -10.46 -2.48 -2.98
CA LEU A 125 -10.85 -2.48 -1.56
C LEU A 125 -9.72 -1.96 -0.65
N VAL A 126 -8.46 -2.32 -0.93
CA VAL A 126 -7.32 -1.79 -0.18
C VAL A 126 -7.18 -0.29 -0.38
N LEU A 127 -7.29 0.20 -1.62
CA LEU A 127 -7.22 1.63 -1.95
C LEU A 127 -8.33 2.46 -1.26
N ASP A 128 -9.56 1.95 -1.28
CA ASP A 128 -10.72 2.63 -0.68
C ASP A 128 -10.55 2.72 0.84
N TRP A 129 -10.18 1.60 1.47
CA TRP A 129 -9.93 1.53 2.90
C TRP A 129 -8.76 2.43 3.36
N THR A 130 -7.66 2.48 2.60
CA THR A 130 -6.55 3.38 2.94
C THR A 130 -6.92 4.84 2.74
N GLY A 131 -7.69 5.15 1.68
CA GLY A 131 -8.19 6.49 1.41
C GLY A 131 -9.08 7.03 2.53
N ASP A 132 -10.02 6.22 3.02
CA ASP A 132 -10.88 6.59 4.16
C ASP A 132 -10.08 6.83 5.43
N ARG A 133 -9.10 5.96 5.73
CA ARG A 133 -8.24 6.14 6.91
C ARG A 133 -7.38 7.40 6.80
N GLU A 134 -6.86 7.71 5.63
CA GLU A 134 -6.09 8.93 5.41
C GLU A 134 -6.98 10.17 5.57
N ALA A 135 -8.19 10.16 4.98
CA ALA A 135 -9.15 11.25 5.09
C ALA A 135 -9.62 11.49 6.54
N ASP A 136 -9.91 10.43 7.30
CA ASP A 136 -10.29 10.55 8.70
C ASP A 136 -9.15 11.12 9.56
N ARG A 137 -7.90 10.74 9.27
CA ARG A 137 -6.73 11.28 9.98
C ARG A 137 -6.47 12.74 9.63
N GLU A 138 -6.66 13.10 8.37
CA GLU A 138 -6.60 14.48 7.92
C GLU A 138 -7.65 15.33 8.67
N ARG A 139 -8.91 14.89 8.69
CA ARG A 139 -10.00 15.55 9.44
C ARG A 139 -9.68 15.67 10.93
N GLN A 140 -9.19 14.59 11.55
CA GLN A 140 -8.80 14.60 12.95
C GLN A 140 -7.62 15.53 13.21
N CYS A 141 -6.76 15.81 12.23
CA CYS A 141 -5.67 16.73 12.48
C CYS A 141 -6.07 18.19 12.29
N VAL A 142 -6.83 18.50 11.24
CA VAL A 142 -7.27 19.89 10.99
C VAL A 142 -8.08 20.42 12.17
N THR A 143 -8.81 19.55 12.85
CA THR A 143 -9.60 19.92 14.05
C THR A 143 -8.79 20.03 15.35
N ARG A 144 -7.50 19.65 15.37
CA ARG A 144 -6.68 19.73 16.58
C ARG A 144 -6.33 21.17 16.91
N PRO A 145 -6.39 21.56 18.20
CA PRO A 145 -5.85 22.84 18.64
C PRO A 145 -4.32 22.87 18.46
N LEU A 146 -3.77 24.07 18.25
CA LEU A 146 -2.34 24.28 18.02
C LEU A 146 -1.45 23.59 19.05
N THR A 147 -1.81 23.64 20.34
CA THR A 147 -1.03 23.04 21.43
C THR A 147 -0.92 21.52 21.32
N GLU A 148 -1.94 20.87 20.78
CA GLU A 148 -1.93 19.43 20.53
C GLU A 148 -1.17 19.10 19.25
N ALA A 149 -1.35 19.89 18.19
CA ALA A 149 -0.61 19.73 16.93
C ALA A 149 0.91 19.83 17.15
N VAL A 150 1.37 20.80 17.96
CA VAL A 150 2.78 20.96 18.35
C VAL A 150 3.34 19.69 18.99
N LYS A 151 2.60 19.09 19.95
CA LYS A 151 3.02 17.85 20.61
C LYS A 151 3.09 16.67 19.65
N VAL A 152 2.09 16.53 18.78
CA VAL A 152 1.97 15.40 17.85
C VAL A 152 3.05 15.46 16.76
N CYS A 153 3.37 16.67 16.30
CA CYS A 153 4.48 16.90 15.38
C CYS A 153 5.86 16.75 16.04
N GLY A 154 5.94 16.49 17.35
CA GLY A 154 7.20 16.34 18.08
C GLY A 154 7.97 17.66 18.28
N ALA A 155 7.31 18.80 18.11
CA ALA A 155 7.87 20.10 18.49
C ALA A 155 7.77 20.29 20.01
N ASN A 156 8.77 20.94 20.59
CA ASN A 156 8.76 21.27 22.00
C ASN A 156 7.82 22.46 22.25
N PRO A 157 6.78 22.32 23.10
CA PRO A 157 5.82 23.39 23.36
C PRO A 157 6.43 24.62 24.05
N ALA A 158 7.62 24.50 24.65
CA ALA A 158 8.31 25.64 25.25
C ALA A 158 9.04 26.55 24.23
N HIS A 159 9.14 26.12 22.97
CA HIS A 159 9.98 26.76 21.95
C HIS A 159 9.20 27.20 20.70
N TYR A 160 7.93 27.54 20.86
CA TYR A 160 7.18 28.26 19.83
C TYR A 160 6.72 29.62 20.36
N ARG A 161 6.59 30.57 19.44
CA ARG A 161 6.05 31.90 19.73
C ARG A 161 4.92 32.20 18.76
N LEU A 162 3.82 32.71 19.28
CA LEU A 162 2.78 33.32 18.47
C LEU A 162 3.09 34.81 18.27
N GLY A 163 2.91 35.27 17.04
CA GLY A 163 3.19 36.64 16.64
C GLY A 163 2.23 37.10 15.56
N LYS A 164 2.57 38.25 14.98
CA LYS A 164 1.96 38.73 13.74
C LYS A 164 3.05 38.98 12.72
N SER A 165 2.80 38.60 11.48
CA SER A 165 3.65 38.98 10.36
C SER A 165 3.66 40.49 10.20
N ARG A 166 4.58 41.00 9.38
CA ARG A 166 4.62 42.41 8.96
C ARG A 166 3.30 42.91 8.35
N TYR A 167 2.50 41.99 7.81
CA TYR A 167 1.23 42.25 7.15
C TYR A 167 0.01 42.02 8.06
N GLY A 168 0.23 41.73 9.35
CA GLY A 168 -0.83 41.58 10.35
C GLY A 168 -1.49 40.20 10.41
N THR A 169 -0.99 39.21 9.66
CA THR A 169 -1.45 37.81 9.75
C THR A 169 -0.86 37.13 10.98
N ASP A 170 -1.63 36.28 11.67
CA ASP A 170 -1.12 35.57 12.83
C ASP A 170 -0.04 34.56 12.40
N THR A 171 1.12 34.62 13.06
CA THR A 171 2.28 33.79 12.74
C THR A 171 2.65 32.87 13.90
N LEU A 172 3.05 31.64 13.55
CA LEU A 172 3.66 30.69 14.46
C LEU A 172 5.16 30.61 14.15
N THR A 173 6.00 31.10 15.05
CA THR A 173 7.45 31.02 14.94
C THR A 173 7.99 29.85 15.75
N LEU A 174 8.67 28.92 15.11
CA LEU A 174 9.35 27.80 15.76
C LEU A 174 10.81 28.19 16.05
N THR A 175 11.26 28.04 17.30
CA THR A 175 12.63 28.38 17.74
C THR A 175 13.43 27.14 18.09
N ALA A 176 14.71 27.08 17.72
CA ALA A 176 15.59 26.00 18.16
C ALA A 176 15.91 26.15 19.66
N PRO A 177 16.24 25.07 20.40
CA PRO A 177 16.44 23.68 19.95
C PRO A 177 15.14 22.86 19.81
N GLY A 178 13.97 23.47 20.04
CA GLY A 178 12.71 22.74 20.19
C GLY A 178 11.97 22.36 18.89
N THR A 179 12.61 22.44 17.73
CA THR A 179 12.00 22.10 16.44
C THR A 179 12.95 21.29 15.57
N THR A 180 12.42 20.31 14.84
CA THR A 180 13.13 19.48 13.86
C THR A 180 12.54 19.72 12.47
N ASP A 181 13.26 19.35 11.41
CA ASP A 181 12.76 19.50 10.03
C ASP A 181 11.44 18.73 9.82
N GLN A 182 11.30 17.62 10.55
CA GLN A 182 10.08 16.82 10.60
C GLN A 182 8.94 17.55 11.31
N ALA A 183 9.21 18.16 12.48
CA ALA A 183 8.21 18.92 13.21
C ALA A 183 7.75 20.16 12.42
N TRP A 184 8.68 20.82 11.73
CA TRP A 184 8.38 21.94 10.85
C TRP A 184 7.49 21.54 9.67
N SER A 185 7.88 20.52 8.90
CA SER A 185 7.08 20.05 7.77
C SER A 185 5.70 19.53 8.19
N CYS A 186 5.59 18.93 9.38
CA CYS A 186 4.33 18.53 9.99
C CYS A 186 3.45 19.74 10.32
N LEU A 187 3.96 20.70 11.11
CA LEU A 187 3.19 21.88 11.46
C LEU A 187 2.83 22.71 10.23
N GLY A 188 3.72 22.83 9.24
CA GLY A 188 3.49 23.49 7.96
C GLY A 188 2.18 23.04 7.31
N ARG A 189 2.03 21.72 7.13
CA ARG A 189 0.85 21.11 6.53
C ARG A 189 -0.40 21.26 7.41
N TRP A 190 -0.26 21.13 8.73
CA TRP A 190 -1.36 21.44 9.65
C TRP A 190 -1.89 22.87 9.45
N SER A 191 -0.99 23.85 9.32
CA SER A 191 -1.31 25.26 9.14
C SER A 191 -2.01 25.54 7.82
N GLU A 192 -1.53 24.94 6.73
CA GLU A 192 -2.14 25.04 5.40
C GLU A 192 -3.59 24.55 5.39
N HIS A 193 -3.88 23.46 6.10
CA HIS A 193 -5.22 22.86 6.12
C HIS A 193 -6.14 23.50 7.17
N ASN A 194 -5.60 24.02 8.28
CA ASN A 194 -6.39 24.73 9.29
C ASN A 194 -6.67 26.20 8.89
N GLY A 195 -5.88 26.76 7.96
CA GLY A 195 -6.11 28.07 7.34
C GLY A 195 -6.00 29.29 8.28
N SER A 196 -5.58 29.08 9.53
CA SER A 196 -5.65 30.09 10.60
C SER A 196 -4.33 30.77 10.94
N LEU A 197 -3.19 30.13 10.62
CA LEU A 197 -1.86 30.61 11.01
C LEU A 197 -0.90 30.49 9.81
N SER A 198 0.04 31.43 9.70
CA SER A 198 1.19 31.29 8.81
C SER A 198 2.38 30.79 9.63
N ILE A 199 3.03 29.71 9.20
CA ILE A 199 4.23 29.21 9.89
C ILE A 199 5.45 29.93 9.35
N GLU A 200 6.15 30.59 10.26
CA GLU A 200 7.44 31.23 9.98
C GLU A 200 8.53 30.46 10.71
N VAL A 201 9.63 30.15 10.02
CA VAL A 201 10.81 29.57 10.65
C VAL A 201 11.80 30.68 10.89
N ASP A 202 12.28 30.80 12.13
CA ASP A 202 13.46 31.62 12.38
C ASP A 202 14.72 30.89 11.88
N GLU A 203 14.98 31.09 10.59
CA GLU A 203 16.07 30.44 9.87
C GLU A 203 17.45 30.89 10.36
N SER A 204 17.53 32.02 11.09
CA SER A 204 18.77 32.53 11.66
C SER A 204 19.25 31.65 12.83
N VAL A 205 18.32 31.31 13.73
CA VAL A 205 18.54 30.39 14.84
C VAL A 205 18.80 28.96 14.33
N TYR A 206 18.11 28.56 13.27
CA TYR A 206 18.26 27.24 12.67
C TYR A 206 19.60 27.03 11.96
N ARG A 207 20.14 28.09 11.32
CA ARG A 207 21.48 28.08 10.72
C ARG A 207 22.57 27.88 11.78
N GLU A 208 22.43 28.52 12.92
CA GLU A 208 23.38 28.40 14.03
C GLU A 208 23.36 27.00 14.64
N TYR A 209 22.15 26.43 14.85
CA TYR A 209 21.98 25.05 15.31
C TYR A 209 22.56 24.00 14.34
N ARG A 210 22.33 24.14 13.02
CA ARG A 210 22.94 23.22 12.03
C ARG A 210 24.46 23.29 12.03
N ARG A 211 25.03 24.50 12.21
CA ARG A 211 26.48 24.69 12.29
C ARG A 211 27.09 24.03 13.54
N THR A 212 26.44 24.13 14.68
CA THR A 212 26.90 23.46 15.92
C THR A 212 26.77 21.95 15.81
N ARG A 213 25.65 21.42 15.33
CA ARG A 213 25.45 19.97 15.15
C ARG A 213 26.45 19.36 14.16
N SER A 214 26.67 20.01 13.01
CA SER A 214 27.68 19.57 12.02
C SER A 214 29.10 19.56 12.58
N LYS A 215 29.43 20.41 13.56
CA LYS A 215 30.74 20.39 14.21
C LYS A 215 30.85 19.23 15.21
N THR A 216 29.78 18.96 15.96
CA THR A 216 29.72 17.84 16.90
C THR A 216 29.79 16.49 16.18
N ASP A 217 29.07 16.33 15.06
CA ASP A 217 29.08 15.08 14.27
C ASP A 217 30.43 14.82 13.57
N LYS A 218 31.27 15.85 13.39
CA LYS A 218 32.64 15.73 12.86
C LYS A 218 33.69 15.47 13.94
N ALA A 219 33.34 15.69 15.20
CA ALA A 219 34.23 15.53 16.35
C ALA A 219 34.13 14.13 16.98
N ASN A 220 33.09 13.36 16.62
CA ASN A 220 32.89 11.96 16.97
C ASN A 220 33.24 11.06 15.79
#